data_AF-A0A4Q5P6I8-F1
#
_entry.id   AF-A0A4Q5P6I8-F1
#
_cell.length_a   1.000
_cell.length_b   1.000
_cell.length_c   1.000
_cell.angle_alpha   90.00
_cell.angle_beta   90.00
_cell.angle_gamma   90.00
#
_symmetry.space_group_name_H-M   'P 1'
#
loop_
_entity.id
_entity.type
_entity.pdbx_description
1 polymer ?
#
loop_
_entity_poly.entity_id
_entity_poly.type
_entity_poly.pdbx_seq_one_letter_code
_entity_poly.pdbx_strand_id
1 'polypeptide(L)' 'MLSFGDGDGTAGLKMIKKHGGLTMVQSPSSAAEPTMPRNAILGDSPDQVVPVECLGGMLRACVGVG' A
#
# COMPACT_ATOMS: atom_id res chain seq x y z
N MET A 1 -4.29 -1.05 0.74
CA MET A 1 -5.16 -0.01 0.13
C MET A 1 -5.22 -0.31 -1.37
N LEU A 2 -6.39 -0.61 -1.92
CA LEU A 2 -6.58 -0.94 -3.35
C LEU A 2 -7.15 0.29 -4.08
N SER A 3 -6.43 0.70 -5.12
CA SER A 3 -6.80 1.56 -6.24
C SER A 3 -7.70 2.79 -5.98
N PHE A 4 -7.11 3.99 -5.92
CA PHE A 4 -7.82 5.23 -6.25
C PHE A 4 -6.97 6.08 -7.20
N GLY A 5 -7.46 6.18 -8.44
CA GLY A 5 -6.93 7.07 -9.47
C GLY A 5 -6.99 8.53 -9.04
N ASP A 6 -6.01 9.27 -9.52
CA ASP A 6 -5.95 10.74 -9.59
C ASP A 6 -5.48 11.54 -8.36
N GLY A 7 -4.94 10.86 -7.33
CA GLY A 7 -4.25 11.49 -6.19
C GLY A 7 -5.06 11.29 -4.91
N ASP A 8 -4.53 10.86 -3.78
CA ASP A 8 -3.18 10.98 -3.25
C ASP A 8 -2.97 9.79 -2.29
N GLY A 9 -2.79 8.59 -2.86
CA GLY A 9 -2.48 7.41 -2.05
C GLY A 9 -1.25 7.64 -1.18
N THR A 10 -0.32 8.47 -1.67
CA THR A 10 0.91 8.90 -1.00
C THR A 10 0.65 9.72 0.26
N ALA A 11 -0.26 10.70 0.27
CA ALA A 11 -0.63 11.43 1.49
C ALA A 11 -1.34 10.53 2.50
N GLY A 12 -2.16 9.59 2.03
CA GLY A 12 -2.74 8.55 2.88
C GLY A 12 -1.65 7.74 3.60
N LEU A 13 -0.64 7.27 2.86
CA LEU A 13 0.51 6.54 3.42
C LEU A 13 1.27 7.40 4.44
N LYS A 14 1.56 8.65 4.11
CA LYS A 14 2.24 9.59 5.02
C LYS A 14 1.45 9.82 6.32
N MET A 15 0.13 9.93 6.24
CA MET A 15 -0.72 10.10 7.43
C MET A 15 -0.78 8.84 8.28
N ILE A 16 -0.86 7.65 7.66
CA ILE A 16 -0.81 6.37 8.39
C ILE A 16 0.53 6.24 9.12
N LYS A 17 1.65 6.51 8.44
CA LYS A 17 2.99 6.49 9.06
C LYS A 17 3.11 7.46 10.23
N LYS A 18 2.59 8.68 10.08
CA LYS A 18 2.63 9.71 11.13
C LYS A 18 1.96 9.26 12.43
N HIS A 19 0.97 8.38 12.35
CA HIS A 19 0.26 7.83 13.51
C HIS A 19 0.77 6.44 13.94
N GLY A 20 1.94 6.00 13.43
CA GLY A 20 2.54 4.71 13.76
C GLY A 20 1.88 3.51 13.07
N GLY A 21 1.03 3.74 12.07
CA GLY A 21 0.40 2.69 11.29
C GLY A 21 1.35 2.09 10.25
N LEU A 22 1.12 0.82 9.94
CA LEU A 22 1.87 0.09 8.90
C LEU A 22 1.35 0.46 7.51
N THR A 23 2.26 0.77 6.59
CA THR A 23 1.92 1.08 5.20
C THR A 23 2.35 -0.02 4.24
N MET A 24 1.43 -0.42 3.37
CA MET A 24 1.68 -1.43 2.34
C MET A 24 1.22 -0.94 0.97
N VAL A 25 2.04 -1.19 -0.04
CA VAL A 25 1.74 -0.92 -1.45
C VAL A 25 1.78 -2.23 -2.23
N GLN A 26 0.89 -2.40 -3.20
CA GLN A 26 0.89 -3.57 -4.07
C GLN A 26 2.15 -3.61 -4.94
N SER A 27 2.73 -4.77 -5.21
CA SER A 27 3.85 -4.87 -6.15
C SER A 27 3.39 -4.47 -7.56
N PRO A 28 4.09 -3.53 -8.24
CA PRO A 28 3.79 -3.17 -9.62
C PRO A 28 3.79 -4.35 -10.58
N SER A 29 4.58 -5.39 -10.30
CA SER A 29 4.64 -6.60 -11.15
C SER A 29 3.37 -7.46 -11.11
N SER A 30 2.60 -7.34 -10.03
CA SER A 30 1.36 -8.09 -9.80
C SER A 30 0.10 -7.22 -9.95
N ALA A 31 0.28 -5.93 -10.21
CA ALA A 31 -0.80 -4.97 -10.32
C ALA A 31 -1.39 -4.98 -11.73
N ALA A 32 -2.71 -5.01 -11.84
CA ALA A 32 -3.40 -4.84 -13.11
C ALA A 32 -3.14 -3.44 -13.71
N GLU A 33 -2.95 -2.44 -12.86
CA GLU A 33 -2.54 -1.08 -13.23
C GLU A 33 -1.26 -0.69 -12.45
N PRO A 34 -0.06 -0.88 -13.03
CA PRO A 34 1.21 -0.71 -12.32
C PRO A 34 1.59 0.76 -12.10
N THR A 35 0.91 1.71 -12.76
CA THR A 35 1.23 3.13 -12.67
C THR A 35 1.03 3.66 -11.25
N MET A 36 -0.05 3.28 -10.57
CA MET A 36 -0.33 3.78 -9.22
C MET A 36 0.62 3.24 -8.15
N PRO A 37 0.92 1.93 -8.07
CA PRO A 37 1.89 1.44 -7.11
C PRO A 37 3.29 2.01 -7.34
N ARG A 38 3.69 2.21 -8.62
CA ARG A 38 4.95 2.91 -8.94
C ARG A 38 4.95 4.34 -8.40
N ASN A 39 3.88 5.09 -8.62
CA ASN A 39 3.77 6.46 -8.11
C ASN A 39 3.81 6.52 -6.58
N ALA A 40 3.18 5.56 -5.88
CA ALA A 40 3.22 5.50 -4.43
C ALA A 40 4.64 5.20 -3.89
N ILE A 41 5.39 4.31 -4.56
CA ILE A 41 6.79 3.99 -4.22
C ILE A 41 7.76 5.14 -4.55
N LEU A 42 7.47 5.90 -5.60
CA LEU A 42 8.29 7.07 -5.98
C LEU A 42 7.96 8.31 -5.12
N GLY A 43 6.71 8.45 -4.70
CA GLY A 43 6.22 9.60 -3.94
C GLY A 43 6.41 9.51 -2.42
N ASP A 44 6.67 8.31 -1.89
CA ASP A 44 6.95 8.03 -0.49
C ASP A 44 7.69 6.69 -0.32
N SER A 45 8.13 6.36 0.89
CA SER A 45 8.80 5.10 1.21
C SER A 45 7.87 4.16 1.99
N PRO A 46 6.97 3.40 1.35
CA PRO A 46 6.08 2.46 2.06
C PRO A 46 6.87 1.39 2.81
N ASP A 47 6.33 0.88 3.91
CA ASP A 47 7.04 -0.11 4.74
C ASP A 47 7.17 -1.47 4.04
N GLN A 48 6.16 -1.83 3.22
CA GLN A 48 6.14 -3.08 2.49
C GLN A 48 5.60 -2.91 1.08
N VAL A 49 6.24 -3.60 0.13
CA VAL A 49 5.76 -3.79 -1.24
C VAL A 49 5.38 -5.26 -1.40
N VAL A 50 4.10 -5.52 -1.70
CA VAL A 50 3.50 -6.85 -1.51
C VAL A 50 2.78 -7.32 -2.77
N PRO A 51 3.00 -8.55 -3.26
CA PRO A 51 2.23 -9.12 -4.36
C PRO A 51 0.72 -9.17 -4.07
N VAL A 52 -0.12 -9.09 -5.09
CA VAL A 52 -1.59 -9.10 -4.94
C VAL A 52 -2.11 -10.33 -4.19
N GLU A 53 -1.50 -11.48 -4.44
CA GLU A 53 -1.80 -12.77 -3.83
C GLU A 53 -1.53 -12.79 -2.32
N CYS A 54 -0.58 -11.98 -1.83
CA CYS A 54 -0.21 -11.92 -0.42
C CYS A 54 -0.98 -10.83 0.35
N LEU A 55 -1.50 -9.80 -0.34
CA LEU A 55 -2.21 -8.69 0.30
C LEU A 55 -3.39 -9.15 1.17
N GLY A 56 -4.17 -10.14 0.71
CA GLY A 56 -5.30 -10.65 1.47
C GLY A 56 -4.91 -11.29 2.81
N GLY A 57 -3.81 -12.06 2.83
CA GLY A 57 -3.27 -12.66 4.04
C GLY A 57 -2.72 -11.61 5.00
N MET A 58 -2.03 -10.61 4.48
CA MET A 58 -1.44 -9.53 5.29
C MET A 58 -2.50 -8.62 5.91
N LEU A 59 -3.57 -8.29 5.18
CA LEU A 59 -4.69 -7.54 5.75
C LEU A 59 -5.35 -8.31 6.90
N ARG A 60 -5.56 -9.62 6.76
CA ARG A 60 -6.07 -10.47 7.84
C ARG A 60 -5.14 -10.49 9.05
N ALA A 61 -3.83 -10.61 8.83
CA ALA A 61 -2.85 -10.59 9.90
C ALA A 61 -2.85 -9.27 10.67
N CYS A 62 -3.02 -8.13 9.98
CA CYS A 62 -3.04 -6.82 10.63
C CYS A 62 -4.36 -6.50 11.36
N VAL A 63 -5.49 -7.06 10.90
CA VAL A 63 -6.80 -6.85 11.53
C VAL A 63 -7.08 -7.87 12.65
N GLY A 64 -6.41 -9.03 12.62
CA GLY A 64 -6.55 -10.10 13.62
C GLY A 64 -5.71 -9.93 14.88
N VAL A 65 -4.99 -8.82 15.04
CA VAL A 65 -4.31 -8.46 16.30
C VAL A 65 -5.27 -7.61 17.12
N GLY A 66 -6.20 -8.27 17.80
CA GLY A 66 -7.02 -7.74 18.89
C GLY A 66 -6.66 -8.44 20.17
#